data_AF-A0A350M0J7-F1
#
_entry.id   AF-A0A350M0J7-F1
#
_cell.length_a   1.000
_cell.length_b   1.000
_cell.length_c   1.000
_cell.angle_alpha   90.00
_cell.angle_beta   90.00
_cell.angle_gamma   90.00
#
_symmetry.space_group_name_H-M   'P 1'
#
loop_
_entity.id
_entity.type
_entity.pdbx_description
1 polymer ?
#
loop_
_entity_poly.entity_id
_entity_poly.type
_entity_poly.pdbx_seq_one_letter_code
_entity_poly.pdbx_strand_id
1 'polypeptide(L)'
;MYKEDYYHILGVSRDASIEEIKAVYRKLVKEYHPDKGKMDEERIKEINEAYSVLSNPDKRIRYDLLNPVEDEEPEYAKMEGLEDEKEIAVEPVRMGIGFDTHPLVSYRKLFLGGVEIPYAYGLASHSDGDVLLHALCDALFGAIGEEGIGYHFPDTNPEYKDAASIAFLQQTAEILDKIGYKANNVDSVILAEKPPLSPYIPKMKENISKILGIPQEKIGIKAKTCGGLGYIGKKEGISAYVIVGVLPTRKKR
;
A
#
# COMPACT_ATOMS: atom_id res chain seq x y z
N MET A 1 24.86 -11.25 25.97
CA MET A 1 25.53 -12.54 25.69
C MET A 1 24.50 -13.40 24.98
N TYR A 2 24.53 -13.42 23.64
CA TYR A 2 23.51 -14.07 22.84
C TYR A 2 23.67 -15.59 22.97
N LYS A 3 22.59 -16.28 23.35
CA LYS A 3 22.50 -17.76 23.28
C LYS A 3 22.74 -18.15 21.82
N GLU A 4 23.62 -19.11 21.53
CA GLU A 4 23.92 -19.53 20.16
C GLU A 4 22.64 -19.91 19.39
N ASP A 5 22.56 -19.54 18.10
CA ASP A 5 21.45 -19.92 17.21
C ASP A 5 21.36 -21.44 17.09
N TYR A 6 20.15 -22.02 17.14
CA TYR A 6 19.91 -23.45 17.00
C TYR A 6 20.40 -24.02 15.67
N TYR A 7 20.38 -23.22 14.60
CA TYR A 7 20.95 -23.62 13.31
C TYR A 7 22.48 -23.74 13.40
N HIS A 8 23.12 -22.83 14.14
CA HIS A 8 24.56 -22.86 14.41
C HIS A 8 24.95 -24.03 15.32
N ILE A 9 24.18 -24.29 16.38
CA ILE A 9 24.38 -25.41 17.30
C ILE A 9 24.36 -26.75 16.55
N LEU A 10 23.43 -26.91 15.60
CA LEU A 10 23.38 -28.12 14.77
C LEU A 10 24.32 -28.06 13.55
N GLY A 11 24.93 -26.92 13.24
CA GLY A 11 25.78 -26.73 12.06
C GLY A 11 25.03 -26.94 10.74
N VAL A 12 23.76 -26.54 10.68
CA VAL A 12 22.90 -26.68 9.50
C VAL A 12 22.42 -25.31 9.04
N SER A 13 22.18 -25.17 7.73
CA SER A 13 21.64 -23.94 7.17
C SER A 13 20.16 -23.75 7.54
N ARG A 14 19.67 -22.49 7.53
CA ARG A 14 18.26 -22.16 7.83
C ARG A 14 17.27 -22.69 6.80
N ASP A 15 17.72 -23.04 5.60
CA ASP A 15 16.96 -23.70 4.55
C ASP A 15 17.06 -25.24 4.61
N ALA A 16 17.80 -25.81 5.57
CA ALA A 16 17.99 -27.26 5.67
C ALA A 16 16.66 -28.00 5.79
N SER A 17 16.53 -29.10 5.06
CA SER A 17 15.41 -30.03 5.14
C SER A 17 15.35 -30.73 6.50
N ILE A 18 14.17 -31.24 6.85
CA ILE A 18 13.98 -32.00 8.10
C ILE A 18 14.86 -33.26 8.11
N GLU A 19 15.06 -33.87 6.93
CA GLU A 19 15.91 -35.03 6.72
C GLU A 19 17.39 -34.73 7.01
N GLU A 20 17.88 -33.58 6.56
CA GLU A 20 19.25 -33.10 6.83
C GLU A 20 19.45 -32.80 8.31
N ILE A 21 18.52 -32.09 8.95
CA ILE A 21 18.54 -31.80 10.39
C ILE A 21 18.62 -33.11 11.19
N LYS A 22 17.81 -34.11 10.84
CA LYS A 22 17.84 -35.45 11.46
C LYS A 22 19.16 -36.18 11.22
N ALA A 23 19.74 -36.07 10.03
CA ALA A 23 21.00 -36.73 9.71
C ALA A 23 22.17 -36.14 10.51
N VAL A 24 22.23 -34.82 10.62
CA VAL A 24 23.29 -34.12 11.37
C VAL A 24 23.16 -34.37 12.87
N TYR A 25 21.95 -34.31 13.43
CA TYR A 25 21.70 -34.66 14.83
C TYR A 25 22.22 -36.07 15.18
N ARG A 26 21.92 -37.09 14.35
CA ARG A 26 22.42 -38.46 14.57
C ARG A 26 23.95 -38.54 14.55
N LYS A 27 24.61 -37.72 13.74
CA LYS A 27 26.08 -37.65 13.67
C LYS A 27 26.65 -37.03 14.94
N LEU A 28 26.09 -35.89 15.37
CA LEU A 28 26.50 -35.18 16.57
C LEU A 28 26.33 -36.03 17.84
N VAL A 29 25.18 -36.69 18.03
CA VAL A 29 24.98 -37.58 19.18
C VAL A 29 25.96 -38.76 19.22
N LYS A 30 26.35 -39.31 18.06
CA LYS A 30 27.38 -40.36 17.96
C LYS A 30 28.80 -39.87 18.20
N GLU A 31 29.03 -38.57 18.03
CA GLU A 31 30.33 -37.93 18.20
C GLU A 31 30.57 -37.57 19.67
N TYR A 32 29.54 -37.04 20.33
CA TYR A 32 29.55 -36.65 21.74
C TYR A 32 29.02 -37.76 22.68
N HIS A 33 28.93 -39.01 22.22
CA HIS A 33 28.52 -40.14 23.06
C HIS A 33 29.55 -40.40 24.19
N PRO A 34 29.11 -40.73 25.43
CA PRO A 34 29.99 -40.91 26.60
C PRO A 34 31.13 -41.92 26.40
N ASP A 35 30.97 -42.92 25.53
CA ASP A 35 32.01 -43.92 25.23
C ASP A 35 33.21 -43.38 24.43
N LYS A 36 33.13 -42.18 23.85
CA LYS A 36 34.20 -41.59 23.01
C LYS A 36 35.09 -40.56 23.71
N GLY A 37 34.94 -40.38 25.02
CA GLY A 37 35.89 -39.60 25.85
C GLY A 37 35.85 -38.07 25.70
N LYS A 38 34.99 -37.52 24.83
CA LYS A 38 34.66 -36.08 24.79
C LYS A 38 33.28 -35.87 25.39
N MET A 39 33.18 -36.05 26.71
CA MET A 39 31.91 -35.87 27.42
C MET A 39 31.71 -34.39 27.71
N ASP A 40 30.85 -33.76 26.91
CA ASP A 40 30.38 -32.40 27.11
C ASP A 40 28.86 -32.45 27.29
N GLU A 41 28.44 -32.68 28.53
CA GLU A 41 27.02 -32.81 28.88
C GLU A 41 26.21 -31.56 28.53
N GLU A 42 26.85 -30.39 28.62
CA GLU A 42 26.25 -29.11 28.28
C GLU A 42 26.01 -29.02 26.77
N ARG A 43 26.99 -29.42 25.96
CA ARG A 43 26.84 -29.44 24.50
C ARG A 43 25.78 -30.42 24.01
N ILE A 44 25.68 -31.60 24.65
CA ILE A 44 24.61 -32.58 24.31
C ILE A 44 23.23 -31.99 24.61
N LYS A 45 23.10 -31.25 25.71
CA LYS A 45 21.84 -30.60 26.08
C LYS A 45 21.43 -29.54 25.05
N GLU A 46 22.38 -28.72 24.58
CA GLU A 46 22.15 -27.72 23.52
C GLU A 46 21.74 -28.38 22.20
N ILE A 47 22.43 -29.44 21.78
CA ILE A 47 22.13 -30.19 20.56
C ILE A 47 20.71 -30.78 20.62
N ASN A 48 20.31 -31.33 21.77
CA ASN A 48 18.98 -31.88 21.98
C ASN A 48 17.89 -30.79 21.97
N GLU A 49 18.14 -29.65 22.61
CA GLU A 49 17.23 -28.50 22.61
C GLU A 49 17.02 -27.98 21.18
N ALA A 50 18.11 -27.72 20.45
CA ALA A 50 18.08 -27.27 19.06
C ALA A 50 17.35 -28.25 18.14
N TYR A 51 17.66 -29.55 18.23
CA TYR A 51 16.97 -30.58 17.45
C TYR A 51 15.47 -30.65 17.77
N SER A 52 15.07 -30.53 19.04
CA SER A 52 13.65 -30.59 19.45
C SER A 52 12.80 -29.46 18.86
N VAL A 53 13.43 -28.34 18.52
CA VAL A 53 12.80 -27.16 17.92
C VAL A 53 12.86 -27.24 16.40
N LEU A 54 14.04 -27.48 15.82
CA LEU A 54 14.24 -27.44 14.36
C LEU A 54 13.67 -28.66 13.61
N SER A 55 13.52 -29.82 14.27
CA SER A 55 12.93 -31.02 13.63
C SER A 55 11.40 -31.04 13.60
N ASN A 56 10.74 -30.12 14.32
CA ASN A 56 9.29 -29.98 14.34
C ASN A 56 8.87 -28.74 13.52
N PRO A 57 8.06 -28.88 12.45
CA PRO A 57 7.71 -27.78 11.57
C PRO A 57 7.11 -26.56 12.29
N ASP A 58 6.17 -26.78 13.22
CA ASP A 58 5.47 -25.69 13.92
C ASP A 58 6.40 -24.94 14.88
N LYS A 59 7.28 -25.67 15.57
CA LYS A 59 8.26 -25.07 16.49
C LYS A 59 9.35 -24.31 15.73
N ARG A 60 9.79 -24.84 14.59
CA ARG A 60 10.76 -24.18 13.71
C ARG A 60 10.23 -22.86 13.18
N ILE A 61 8.99 -22.83 12.68
CA ILE A 61 8.34 -21.59 12.23
C ILE A 61 8.31 -20.55 13.36
N ARG A 62 7.89 -20.95 14.57
CA ARG A 62 7.86 -20.04 15.73
C ARG A 62 9.26 -19.55 16.11
N TYR A 63 10.26 -20.41 16.03
CA TYR A 63 11.64 -20.06 16.32
C TYR A 63 12.19 -19.05 15.30
N ASP A 64 11.93 -19.27 14.01
CA ASP A 64 12.37 -18.39 12.92
C ASP A 64 11.72 -17.01 13.00
N LEU A 65 10.43 -16.94 13.35
CA LEU A 65 9.70 -15.68 13.53
C LEU A 65 10.24 -14.84 14.70
N LEU A 66 10.67 -15.50 15.79
CA LEU A 66 11.17 -14.82 16.99
C LEU A 66 12.67 -14.51 16.92
N ASN A 67 13.40 -15.17 16.02
CA ASN A 67 14.83 -14.97 15.79
C ASN A 67 15.08 -14.71 14.30
N PRO A 68 14.62 -13.55 13.78
CA PRO A 68 14.93 -13.14 12.42
C PRO A 68 16.44 -12.99 12.28
N VAL A 69 16.96 -13.30 11.09
CA VAL A 69 18.35 -12.99 10.76
C VAL A 69 18.44 -11.47 10.71
N GLU A 70 19.35 -10.86 11.48
CA GLU A 70 19.83 -9.52 11.13
C GLU A 70 20.49 -9.70 9.76
N ASP A 71 19.84 -9.21 8.70
CA ASP A 71 20.36 -9.33 7.34
C ASP A 71 21.86 -8.98 7.37
N GLU A 72 22.73 -9.93 7.02
CA GLU A 72 24.13 -9.61 6.79
C GLU A 72 24.13 -8.52 5.72
N GLU A 73 24.59 -7.32 6.10
CA GLU A 73 24.63 -6.19 5.19
C GLU A 73 25.22 -6.65 3.86
N PRO A 74 24.55 -6.42 2.73
CA PRO A 74 25.01 -6.94 1.46
C PRO A 74 26.43 -6.46 1.18
N GLU A 75 27.19 -7.23 0.41
CA GLU A 75 28.62 -6.99 0.16
C GLU A 75 28.97 -5.56 -0.36
N TYR A 76 27.98 -4.80 -0.88
CA TYR A 76 28.14 -3.37 -1.19
C TYR A 76 28.38 -2.48 0.03
N ALA A 77 27.99 -2.91 1.24
CA ALA A 77 28.19 -2.20 2.49
C ALA A 77 29.62 -2.35 3.05
N LYS A 78 30.40 -3.31 2.56
CA LYS A 78 31.79 -3.57 3.00
C LYS A 78 32.84 -2.81 2.18
N MET A 79 32.43 -1.92 1.27
CA MET A 79 33.36 -0.99 0.61
C MET A 79 33.75 0.13 1.59
N GLU A 80 34.82 -0.09 2.34
CA GLU A 80 35.46 0.96 3.14
C GLU A 80 35.90 2.12 2.22
N GLY A 81 35.28 3.29 2.37
CA GLY A 81 35.63 4.49 1.59
C GLY A 81 34.52 5.51 1.30
N LEU A 82 33.30 5.34 1.82
CA LEU A 82 32.20 6.31 1.66
C LEU A 82 31.82 6.96 2.99
N GLU A 83 32.78 7.61 3.67
CA GLU A 83 32.54 8.33 4.94
C GLU A 83 31.80 9.69 4.78
N ASP A 84 31.05 9.93 3.69
CA ASP A 84 30.34 11.20 3.51
C ASP A 84 29.01 11.09 2.74
N GLU A 85 28.36 9.93 2.73
CA GLU A 85 26.95 9.87 2.34
C GLU A 85 26.08 10.03 3.58
N LYS A 86 25.63 11.27 3.83
CA LYS A 86 24.49 11.55 4.72
C LYS A 86 23.45 10.48 4.48
N GLU A 87 23.18 9.67 5.51
CA GLU A 87 22.08 8.73 5.56
C GLU A 87 20.82 9.45 5.06
N ILE A 88 20.47 9.23 3.78
CA ILE A 88 19.33 9.87 3.17
C ILE A 88 18.15 9.12 3.77
N ALA A 89 17.59 9.64 4.86
CA ALA A 89 16.28 9.23 5.32
C ALA A 89 15.29 9.51 4.17
N VAL A 90 15.01 8.48 3.38
CA VAL A 90 13.95 8.53 2.38
C VAL A 90 12.67 8.44 3.17
N GLU A 91 12.03 9.60 3.40
CA GLU A 91 10.71 9.63 4.01
C GLU A 91 9.79 8.65 3.24
N PRO A 92 9.08 7.74 3.94
CA PRO A 92 8.35 6.66 3.31
C PRO A 92 7.17 7.17 2.49
N VAL A 93 6.74 6.37 1.50
CA VAL A 93 5.47 6.61 0.79
C VAL A 93 4.34 6.63 1.81
N ARG A 94 3.50 7.66 1.75
CA ARG A 94 2.26 7.71 2.53
C ARG A 94 1.09 7.29 1.64
N MET A 95 0.14 6.58 2.25
CA MET A 95 -1.03 6.07 1.56
C MET A 95 -2.27 6.78 2.09
N GLY A 96 -3.20 7.08 1.19
CA GLY A 96 -4.50 7.60 1.54
C GLY A 96 -5.61 6.84 0.83
N ILE A 97 -6.78 6.84 1.46
CA ILE A 97 -8.00 6.23 0.94
C ILE A 97 -9.08 7.30 0.90
N GLY A 98 -9.90 7.26 -0.14
CA GLY A 98 -11.06 8.12 -0.27
C GLY A 98 -12.25 7.34 -0.80
N PHE A 99 -13.43 7.81 -0.43
CA PHE A 99 -14.71 7.25 -0.83
C PHE A 99 -15.71 8.38 -0.99
N ASP A 100 -16.43 8.39 -2.09
CA ASP A 100 -17.56 9.30 -2.27
C ASP A 100 -18.73 8.60 -2.96
N THR A 101 -19.94 9.08 -2.70
CA THR A 101 -21.17 8.55 -3.28
C THR A 101 -22.21 9.65 -3.45
N HIS A 102 -22.79 9.73 -4.65
CA HIS A 102 -23.87 10.68 -4.96
C HIS A 102 -25.07 9.96 -5.57
N PRO A 103 -26.30 10.41 -5.25
CA PRO A 103 -27.49 9.87 -5.87
C PRO A 103 -27.60 10.31 -7.32
N LEU A 104 -28.13 9.44 -8.18
CA LEU A 104 -28.44 9.75 -9.57
C LEU A 104 -29.79 10.45 -9.65
N VAL A 105 -29.82 11.61 -10.31
CA VAL A 105 -31.02 12.43 -10.51
C VAL A 105 -31.18 12.81 -11.98
N SER A 106 -32.42 13.01 -12.40
CA SER A 106 -32.72 13.49 -13.75
C SER A 106 -32.32 14.96 -13.93
N TYR A 107 -32.20 15.40 -15.18
CA TYR A 107 -31.92 16.79 -15.56
C TYR A 107 -30.58 17.36 -15.04
N ARG A 108 -29.64 16.50 -14.67
CA ARG A 108 -28.24 16.88 -14.43
C ARG A 108 -27.33 16.16 -15.42
N LYS A 109 -26.23 16.82 -15.78
CA LYS A 109 -25.14 16.21 -16.53
C LYS A 109 -24.37 15.26 -15.62
N LEU A 110 -23.86 14.17 -16.18
CA LEU A 110 -23.00 13.23 -15.47
C LEU A 110 -21.54 13.61 -15.71
N PHE A 111 -20.83 13.96 -14.65
CA PHE A 111 -19.38 14.17 -14.66
C PHE A 111 -18.69 13.08 -13.85
N LEU A 112 -17.64 12.48 -14.43
CA LEU A 112 -16.74 11.55 -13.73
C LEU A 112 -15.31 11.76 -14.25
N GLY A 113 -14.33 11.89 -13.34
CA GLY A 113 -12.94 12.17 -13.70
C GLY A 113 -12.74 13.43 -14.56
N GLY A 114 -13.62 14.42 -14.41
CA GLY A 114 -13.61 15.65 -15.20
C GLY A 114 -14.10 15.47 -16.64
N VAL A 115 -14.84 14.39 -16.92
CA VAL A 115 -15.38 14.07 -18.25
C VAL A 115 -16.91 14.11 -18.19
N GLU A 116 -17.53 14.88 -19.07
CA GLU A 116 -18.98 14.82 -19.29
C GLU A 116 -19.32 13.51 -20.00
N ILE A 117 -20.18 12.70 -19.39
CA ILE A 117 -20.64 11.42 -19.93
C ILE A 117 -22.08 11.60 -20.42
N PRO A 118 -22.36 11.39 -21.72
CA PRO A 118 -23.71 11.39 -22.26
C PRO A 118 -24.60 10.35 -21.56
N TYR A 119 -25.50 10.83 -20.70
CA TYR A 119 -26.44 10.01 -19.97
C TYR A 119 -27.68 10.82 -19.56
N ALA A 120 -28.82 10.16 -19.37
CA ALA A 120 -30.09 10.82 -19.03
C ALA A 120 -30.15 11.33 -17.58
N TYR A 121 -29.20 10.91 -16.75
CA TYR A 121 -29.10 11.23 -15.33
C TYR A 121 -27.71 11.77 -15.02
N GLY A 122 -27.59 12.57 -13.97
CA GLY A 122 -26.35 13.08 -13.41
C GLY A 122 -26.33 12.91 -11.89
N LEU A 123 -25.23 13.33 -11.25
CA LEU A 123 -25.05 13.15 -9.81
C LEU A 123 -25.51 14.40 -9.04
N ALA A 124 -26.30 14.21 -7.99
CA ALA A 124 -26.75 15.32 -7.16
C ALA A 124 -25.66 15.71 -6.17
N SER A 125 -25.16 16.94 -6.29
CA SER A 125 -24.18 17.52 -5.38
C SER A 125 -24.29 19.06 -5.42
N HIS A 126 -23.65 19.72 -4.46
CA HIS A 126 -23.46 21.17 -4.46
C HIS A 126 -22.55 21.64 -5.62
N SER A 127 -21.57 20.82 -6.02
CA SER A 127 -20.70 20.99 -7.20
C SER A 127 -21.26 20.25 -8.43
N ASP A 128 -20.42 19.97 -9.43
CA ASP A 128 -20.76 19.12 -10.59
C ASP A 128 -21.06 17.64 -10.24
N GLY A 129 -20.76 17.21 -9.01
CA GLY A 129 -21.08 15.87 -8.48
C GLY A 129 -20.12 14.76 -8.86
N ASP A 130 -18.91 15.08 -9.33
CA ASP A 130 -17.90 14.09 -9.72
C ASP A 130 -17.34 13.28 -8.53
N VAL A 131 -18.00 12.15 -8.23
CA VAL A 131 -17.60 11.24 -7.13
C VAL A 131 -16.17 10.71 -7.27
N LEU A 132 -15.64 10.57 -8.50
CA LEU A 132 -14.27 10.08 -8.68
C LEU A 132 -13.27 11.12 -8.23
N LEU A 133 -13.46 12.39 -8.63
CA LEU A 133 -12.56 13.47 -8.23
C LEU A 133 -12.70 13.80 -6.74
N HIS A 134 -13.91 13.75 -6.19
CA HIS A 134 -14.11 13.97 -4.75
C HIS A 134 -13.38 12.91 -3.90
N ALA A 135 -13.60 11.62 -4.21
CA ALA A 135 -12.91 10.53 -3.53
C ALA A 135 -11.38 10.62 -3.72
N LEU A 136 -10.90 11.12 -4.85
CA LEU A 136 -9.48 11.35 -5.07
C LEU A 136 -8.93 12.49 -4.19
N CYS A 137 -9.67 13.59 -4.03
CA CYS A 137 -9.28 14.66 -3.11
C CYS A 137 -9.20 14.15 -1.66
N ASP A 138 -10.20 13.40 -1.20
CA ASP A 138 -10.19 12.78 0.14
C ASP A 138 -9.00 11.85 0.32
N ALA A 139 -8.69 11.02 -0.68
CA ALA A 139 -7.53 10.14 -0.61
C ALA A 139 -6.22 10.93 -0.51
N LEU A 140 -6.08 12.04 -1.25
CA LEU A 140 -4.88 12.89 -1.20
C LEU A 140 -4.73 13.59 0.14
N PHE A 141 -5.80 14.18 0.69
CA PHE A 141 -5.79 14.79 2.02
C PHE A 141 -5.53 13.76 3.12
N GLY A 142 -6.17 12.60 3.05
CA GLY A 142 -5.94 11.50 3.99
C GLY A 142 -4.50 11.01 3.99
N ALA A 143 -3.83 10.97 2.82
CA ALA A 143 -2.42 10.55 2.72
C ALA A 143 -1.45 11.50 3.44
N ILE A 144 -1.83 12.77 3.61
CA ILE A 144 -1.02 13.80 4.30
C ILE A 144 -1.51 14.08 5.73
N GLY A 145 -2.59 13.44 6.16
CA GLY A 145 -3.17 13.61 7.50
C GLY A 145 -4.02 14.85 7.67
N GLU A 146 -4.51 15.42 6.56
CA GLU A 146 -5.45 16.56 6.56
C GLU A 146 -6.91 16.07 6.62
N GLU A 147 -7.82 16.99 6.94
CA GLU A 147 -9.26 16.75 6.89
C GLU A 147 -9.77 16.55 5.44
N GLY A 148 -10.95 15.97 5.29
CA GLY A 148 -11.50 15.66 3.96
C GLY A 148 -11.93 16.87 3.13
N ILE A 149 -12.41 16.60 1.92
CA ILE A 149 -12.84 17.57 0.93
C ILE A 149 -13.86 18.57 1.48
N GLY A 150 -14.77 18.15 2.37
CA GLY A 150 -15.78 19.02 2.97
C GLY A 150 -15.22 20.07 3.94
N TYR A 151 -14.02 19.85 4.50
CA TYR A 151 -13.32 20.85 5.30
C TYR A 151 -12.65 21.90 4.41
N HIS A 152 -11.97 21.46 3.34
CA HIS A 152 -11.26 22.35 2.43
C HIS A 152 -12.19 23.09 1.45
N PHE A 153 -13.29 22.48 1.07
CA PHE A 153 -14.26 22.99 0.09
C PHE A 153 -15.69 22.85 0.64
N PRO A 154 -16.06 23.60 1.69
CA PRO A 154 -17.36 23.45 2.34
C PRO A 154 -18.51 23.90 1.44
N ASP A 155 -19.60 23.13 1.45
CA ASP A 155 -20.84 23.42 0.71
C ASP A 155 -21.51 24.76 1.10
N THR A 156 -21.13 25.34 2.24
CA THR A 156 -21.59 26.65 2.69
C THR A 156 -20.94 27.81 1.94
N ASN A 157 -19.81 27.59 1.26
CA ASN A 157 -19.17 28.62 0.45
C ASN A 157 -19.92 28.76 -0.90
N PRO A 158 -20.53 29.93 -1.19
CA PRO A 158 -21.25 30.14 -2.45
C PRO A 158 -20.38 29.99 -3.71
N GLU A 159 -19.06 30.16 -3.59
CA GLU A 159 -18.12 30.07 -4.71
C GLU A 159 -18.01 28.65 -5.29
N TYR A 160 -18.36 27.62 -4.51
CA TYR A 160 -18.25 26.22 -4.93
C TYR A 160 -19.56 25.65 -5.49
N LYS A 161 -20.63 26.44 -5.46
CA LYS A 161 -21.90 26.05 -6.06
C LYS A 161 -21.74 25.89 -7.57
N ASP A 162 -22.10 24.72 -8.09
CA ASP A 162 -21.99 24.34 -9.50
C ASP A 162 -20.55 24.41 -10.06
N ALA A 163 -19.54 24.45 -9.17
CA ALA A 163 -18.13 24.46 -9.57
C ALA A 163 -17.72 23.09 -10.15
N ALA A 164 -16.80 23.13 -11.11
CA ALA A 164 -16.22 21.92 -11.68
C ALA A 164 -15.24 21.27 -10.70
N SER A 165 -15.40 20.00 -10.40
CA SER A 165 -14.57 19.29 -9.41
C SER A 165 -13.11 19.11 -9.85
N ILE A 166 -12.80 19.34 -11.13
CA ILE A 166 -11.42 19.53 -11.61
C ILE A 166 -10.71 20.63 -10.81
N ALA A 167 -11.41 21.73 -10.49
CA ALA A 167 -10.83 22.86 -9.77
C ALA A 167 -10.49 22.49 -8.32
N PHE A 168 -11.28 21.61 -7.69
CA PHE A 168 -10.96 21.09 -6.36
C PHE A 168 -9.71 20.22 -6.40
N LEU A 169 -9.59 19.32 -7.37
CA LEU A 169 -8.39 18.49 -7.51
C LEU A 169 -7.13 19.33 -7.77
N GLN A 170 -7.24 20.39 -8.58
CA GLN A 170 -6.14 21.34 -8.81
C GLN A 170 -5.69 22.00 -7.50
N GLN A 171 -6.64 22.54 -6.74
CA GLN A 171 -6.34 23.17 -5.45
C GLN A 171 -5.77 22.16 -4.44
N THR A 172 -6.28 20.93 -4.39
CA THR A 172 -5.72 19.85 -3.57
C THR A 172 -4.28 19.56 -3.95
N ALA A 173 -3.96 19.44 -5.25
CA ALA A 173 -2.59 19.23 -5.72
C ALA A 173 -1.65 20.39 -5.31
N GLU A 174 -2.12 21.63 -5.38
CA GLU A 174 -1.36 22.80 -4.91
C GLU A 174 -1.12 22.79 -3.39
N ILE A 175 -2.10 22.33 -2.60
CA ILE A 175 -1.94 22.18 -1.15
C ILE A 175 -0.85 21.14 -0.85
N LEU A 176 -0.92 19.97 -1.49
CA LEU A 176 0.10 18.92 -1.37
C LEU A 176 1.50 19.48 -1.68
N ASP A 177 1.63 20.18 -2.82
CA ASP A 177 2.91 20.76 -3.23
C ASP A 177 3.46 21.78 -2.20
N LYS A 178 2.59 22.61 -1.60
CA LYS A 178 2.98 23.61 -0.58
C LYS A 178 3.55 22.95 0.69
N ILE A 179 2.95 21.85 1.14
CA ILE A 179 3.40 21.09 2.30
C ILE A 179 4.54 20.12 1.98
N GLY A 180 4.92 20.01 0.70
CA GLY A 180 6.07 19.26 0.26
C GLY A 180 5.77 17.80 -0.05
N TYR A 181 4.57 17.48 -0.55
CA TYR A 181 4.19 16.16 -1.03
C TYR A 181 3.73 16.21 -2.49
N LYS A 182 3.92 15.11 -3.23
CA LYS A 182 3.40 14.93 -4.58
C LYS A 182 2.74 13.56 -4.71
N ALA A 183 1.73 13.47 -5.57
CA ALA A 183 1.17 12.19 -5.94
C ALA A 183 2.25 11.29 -6.57
N ASN A 184 2.26 10.01 -6.18
CA ASN A 184 3.08 8.97 -6.79
C ASN A 184 2.24 8.12 -7.74
N ASN A 185 1.11 7.61 -7.26
CA ASN A 185 0.20 6.76 -8.02
C ASN A 185 -1.23 6.90 -7.50
N VAL A 186 -2.18 6.56 -8.36
CA VAL A 186 -3.61 6.52 -8.04
C VAL A 186 -4.17 5.19 -8.53
N ASP A 187 -5.02 4.55 -7.73
CA ASP A 187 -5.85 3.45 -8.17
C ASP A 187 -7.29 3.65 -7.68
N SER A 188 -8.27 3.42 -8.55
CA SER A 188 -9.68 3.64 -8.22
C SER A 188 -10.61 2.56 -8.76
N VAL A 189 -11.78 2.46 -8.12
CA VAL A 189 -12.92 1.66 -8.56
C VAL A 189 -14.17 2.54 -8.54
N ILE A 190 -14.75 2.77 -9.71
CA ILE A 190 -16.06 3.38 -9.87
C ILE A 190 -17.09 2.26 -9.90
N LEU A 191 -18.07 2.34 -9.00
CA LEU A 191 -19.21 1.45 -8.95
C LEU A 191 -20.41 2.14 -9.60
N ALA A 192 -20.78 1.67 -10.80
CA ALA A 192 -21.89 2.20 -11.57
C ALA A 192 -22.55 1.08 -12.38
N GLU A 193 -23.87 0.94 -12.28
CA GLU A 193 -24.60 -0.05 -13.09
C GLU A 193 -24.77 0.43 -14.54
N LYS A 194 -24.96 1.73 -14.74
CA LYS A 194 -25.03 2.43 -16.04
C LYS A 194 -24.55 3.89 -15.86
N PRO A 195 -24.06 4.55 -16.93
CA PRO A 195 -23.74 4.01 -18.26
C PRO A 195 -22.42 3.20 -18.27
N PRO A 196 -22.07 2.48 -19.36
CA PRO A 196 -20.74 1.90 -19.48
C PRO A 196 -19.65 2.98 -19.50
N LEU A 197 -18.65 2.85 -18.62
CA LEU A 197 -17.62 3.88 -18.42
C LEU A 197 -16.33 3.64 -19.20
N SER A 198 -16.10 2.43 -19.72
CA SER A 198 -14.86 2.06 -20.40
C SER A 198 -14.40 3.02 -21.51
N PRO A 199 -15.28 3.58 -22.37
CA PRO A 199 -14.87 4.53 -23.40
C PRO A 199 -14.30 5.85 -22.87
N TYR A 200 -14.66 6.23 -21.63
CA TYR A 200 -14.32 7.52 -21.04
C TYR A 200 -13.09 7.46 -20.12
N ILE A 201 -12.72 6.27 -19.65
CA ILE A 201 -11.58 6.04 -18.75
C ILE A 201 -10.27 6.66 -19.27
N PRO A 202 -9.87 6.52 -20.56
CA PRO A 202 -8.65 7.14 -21.05
C PRO A 202 -8.62 8.66 -20.85
N LYS A 203 -9.76 9.33 -21.05
CA LYS A 203 -9.86 10.77 -20.87
C LYS A 203 -9.83 11.18 -19.40
N MET A 204 -10.45 10.40 -18.51
CA MET A 204 -10.34 10.60 -17.06
C MET A 204 -8.88 10.50 -16.59
N LYS A 205 -8.15 9.49 -17.07
CA LYS A 205 -6.71 9.32 -16.78
C LYS A 205 -5.89 10.51 -17.28
N GLU A 206 -6.18 10.98 -18.50
CA GLU A 206 -5.51 12.15 -19.06
C GLU A 206 -5.72 13.41 -18.20
N ASN A 207 -6.95 13.67 -17.76
CA ASN A 207 -7.27 14.82 -16.90
C ASN A 207 -6.55 14.74 -15.56
N ILE A 208 -6.64 13.60 -14.87
CA ILE A 208 -5.99 13.39 -13.57
C ILE A 208 -4.46 13.47 -13.70
N SER A 209 -3.89 12.87 -14.76
CA SER A 209 -2.45 12.91 -15.05
C SER A 209 -1.94 14.35 -15.21
N LYS A 210 -2.67 15.18 -15.96
CA LYS A 210 -2.32 16.59 -16.16
C LYS A 210 -2.33 17.38 -14.85
N ILE A 211 -3.30 17.13 -13.99
CA ILE A 211 -3.47 17.87 -12.74
C ILE A 211 -2.44 17.43 -11.69
N LEU A 212 -2.26 16.12 -11.49
CA LEU A 212 -1.35 15.58 -10.49
C LEU A 212 0.11 15.55 -10.94
N GLY A 213 0.40 15.78 -12.22
CA GLY A 213 1.75 15.73 -12.76
C GLY A 213 2.38 14.34 -12.75
N ILE A 214 1.57 13.27 -12.76
CA ILE A 214 2.03 11.88 -12.81
C ILE A 214 1.68 11.22 -14.15
N PRO A 215 2.52 10.29 -14.64
CA PRO A 215 2.22 9.57 -15.89
C PRO A 215 0.93 8.75 -15.82
N GLN A 216 0.23 8.61 -16.95
CA GLN A 216 -1.05 7.89 -17.01
C GLN A 216 -0.94 6.41 -16.61
N GLU A 217 0.21 5.77 -16.82
CA GLU A 217 0.47 4.39 -16.39
C GLU A 217 0.42 4.21 -14.87
N LYS A 218 0.63 5.29 -14.10
CA LYS A 218 0.50 5.30 -12.64
C LYS A 218 -0.92 5.61 -12.15
N ILE A 219 -1.89 5.70 -13.05
CA ILE A 219 -3.30 5.98 -12.75
C ILE A 219 -4.15 4.77 -13.17
N GLY A 220 -4.60 3.99 -12.21
CA GLY A 220 -5.58 2.93 -12.39
C GLY A 220 -7.00 3.46 -12.19
N ILE A 221 -7.88 3.25 -13.16
CA ILE A 221 -9.32 3.51 -13.01
C ILE A 221 -10.07 2.28 -13.49
N LYS A 222 -10.80 1.65 -12.58
CA LYS A 222 -11.60 0.46 -12.86
C LYS A 222 -13.07 0.83 -12.73
N ALA A 223 -13.92 0.28 -13.60
CA ALA A 223 -15.36 0.47 -13.53
C ALA A 223 -16.04 -0.89 -13.36
N LYS A 224 -16.92 -1.01 -12.36
CA LYS A 224 -17.62 -2.26 -12.03
C LYS A 224 -19.11 -2.01 -11.83
N THR A 225 -19.92 -2.94 -12.31
CA THR A 225 -21.35 -3.03 -12.00
C THR A 225 -21.55 -3.83 -10.71
N CYS A 226 -22.70 -3.65 -10.05
CA CYS A 226 -23.07 -4.44 -8.87
C CYS A 226 -24.03 -5.59 -9.20
N GLY A 227 -24.36 -5.79 -10.47
CA GLY A 227 -25.17 -6.93 -10.92
C GLY A 227 -26.61 -6.83 -10.42
N GLY A 228 -27.15 -5.61 -10.36
CA GLY A 228 -28.50 -5.36 -9.84
C GLY A 228 -28.63 -5.33 -8.31
N LEU A 229 -27.54 -5.53 -7.56
CA LEU A 229 -27.55 -5.49 -6.09
C LEU A 229 -27.36 -4.08 -5.53
N GLY A 230 -28.09 -3.77 -4.46
CA GLY A 230 -27.97 -2.50 -3.72
C GLY A 230 -28.41 -1.27 -4.51
N TYR A 231 -28.17 -0.09 -3.95
CA TYR A 231 -28.54 1.20 -4.57
C TYR A 231 -27.82 1.42 -5.92
N ILE A 232 -26.56 0.95 -6.03
CA ILE A 232 -25.81 1.01 -7.29
C ILE A 232 -26.46 0.14 -8.35
N GLY A 233 -26.75 -1.13 -8.03
CA GLY A 233 -27.39 -2.05 -8.97
C GLY A 233 -28.81 -1.62 -9.37
N LYS A 234 -29.51 -0.89 -8.50
CA LYS A 234 -30.81 -0.25 -8.79
C LYS A 234 -30.70 1.07 -9.56
N LYS A 235 -29.48 1.53 -9.87
CA LYS A 235 -29.19 2.81 -10.57
C LYS A 235 -29.66 4.04 -9.77
N GLU A 236 -29.64 3.95 -8.45
CA GLU A 236 -30.00 5.04 -7.54
C GLU A 236 -28.81 5.97 -7.25
N GLY A 237 -27.58 5.54 -7.53
CA GLY A 237 -26.37 6.32 -7.32
C GLY A 237 -25.14 5.72 -7.98
N ILE A 238 -24.04 6.48 -7.94
CA ILE A 238 -22.70 6.05 -8.34
C ILE A 238 -21.78 6.34 -7.16
N SER A 239 -20.85 5.43 -6.92
CA SER A 239 -19.82 5.60 -5.87
C SER A 239 -18.44 5.37 -6.44
N ALA A 240 -17.43 5.94 -5.80
CA ALA A 240 -16.03 5.73 -6.14
C ALA A 240 -15.21 5.42 -4.89
N TYR A 241 -14.32 4.43 -5.00
CA TYR A 241 -13.24 4.19 -4.05
C TYR A 241 -11.92 4.58 -4.71
N VAL A 242 -11.05 5.25 -3.97
CA VAL A 242 -9.73 5.68 -4.45
C VAL A 242 -8.69 5.37 -3.40
N ILE A 243 -7.54 4.87 -3.85
CA ILE A 243 -6.31 4.76 -3.06
C ILE A 243 -5.23 5.55 -3.78
N VAL A 244 -4.46 6.32 -3.03
CA VAL A 244 -3.32 7.07 -3.55
C VAL A 244 -2.07 6.78 -2.73
N GLY A 245 -0.92 6.80 -3.41
CA GLY A 245 0.38 6.95 -2.76
C GLY A 245 0.90 8.36 -3.00
N VAL A 246 1.47 9.00 -1.98
CA VAL A 246 2.16 10.28 -2.09
C VAL A 246 3.61 10.15 -1.62
N LEU A 247 4.48 10.92 -2.24
CA LEU A 247 5.91 10.98 -1.94
C LEU A 247 6.29 12.38 -1.45
N PRO A 248 7.22 12.47 -0.50
CA PRO A 248 7.79 13.74 -0.09
C PRO A 248 8.59 14.35 -1.25
N THR A 249 8.33 15.62 -1.53
CA THR A 249 9.18 16.42 -2.43
C THR A 249 10.35 16.96 -1.63
N ARG A 250 11.58 16.63 -2.04
CA ARG A 250 12.76 17.29 -1.49
C ARG A 250 12.66 18.79 -1.82
N LYS A 251 12.40 19.63 -0.82
CA LYS A 251 12.63 21.08 -0.97
C LYS A 251 14.12 21.24 -1.27
N LYS A 252 14.48 21.75 -2.45
CA LYS A 252 15.82 22.29 -2.68
C LYS A 252 15.98 23.41 -1.64
N ARG A 253 16.82 23.17 -0.63
CA ARG A 253 17.33 24.24 0.23
C ARG A 253 18.11 25.24 -0.62
#